data_AF-A0A0K6IVL5-F1
#
_entry.id   AF-A0A0K6IVL5-F1
#
_cell.length_a   1.000
_cell.length_b   1.000
_cell.length_c   1.000
_cell.angle_alpha   90.00
_cell.angle_beta   90.00
_cell.angle_gamma   90.00
#
_symmetry.space_group_name_H-M   'P 1'
#
loop_
_entity.id
_entity.type
_entity.pdbx_description
1 polymer ?
#
loop_
_entity_poly.entity_id
_entity_poly.type
_entity_poly.pdbx_seq_one_letter_code
_entity_poly.pdbx_strand_id
1 'polypeptide(L)'
;MDVKRYFAPTAREALRQLKQELGADAIVLANRPVEGGVEILALPAEAVGALPGGSSAPAAARPPEPAKGGHRAAAAYAQAASSEEEPVVTLSSRGPQRRSAPEIKPFAPPRMETPEYVVRKEEEEAERIRRAMEAARKEPPAPEPLREPGWFGAASVAPPSAPAVEARIEALQEQNVLLARQLGKIQEMIERQLAGFAWNEAVRKAPARARLLGEMLEAGFSPALAREVCDRIEATEDWDAAREAAMARLGARLEVVGSDDDLIDRGGVYAIVGPTGVGKTTTTAKIAARCVVRHGAARVALITTDGYRIGAHEQLRIYGRILGVPVFAARDANDLRATLSELRGRHMVLIDTIGMSQRDKAVSEQVAMLMGAGPVRRLVCLNATSRGDTLEDVARAFGGEGLAGCIFTKVDEAATIAAALDVAIRHRLRVHYVANGQRVPEDLHLPNRAWLLQRAFRGAGAERVTMATDEAALWLAAAVGA
;
A
#
# COMPACT_ATOMS: atom_id res chain seq x y z
N MET A 1 -20.37 20.79 36.24
CA MET A 1 -18.96 20.45 36.52
C MET A 1 -18.47 21.39 37.60
N ASP A 2 -18.32 20.90 38.84
CA ASP A 2 -17.81 21.70 39.95
C ASP A 2 -16.28 21.79 39.87
N VAL A 3 -15.80 22.87 39.24
CA VAL A 3 -14.38 23.22 39.24
C VAL A 3 -14.06 23.89 40.56
N LYS A 4 -13.13 23.32 41.33
CA LYS A 4 -12.69 23.87 42.62
C LYS A 4 -11.39 24.66 42.47
N ARG A 5 -11.25 25.71 43.28
CA ARG A 5 -10.08 26.60 43.30
C ARG A 5 -9.32 26.43 44.62
N TYR A 6 -8.01 26.31 44.54
CA TYR A 6 -7.11 26.18 45.68
C TYR A 6 -6.08 27.30 45.67
N PHE A 7 -5.95 28.02 46.79
CA PHE A 7 -4.96 29.08 46.97
C PHE A 7 -4.03 28.74 48.12
N ALA A 8 -2.73 28.83 47.89
CA ALA A 8 -1.72 28.68 48.94
C ALA A 8 -0.46 29.52 48.67
N PRO A 9 0.34 29.85 49.70
CA PRO A 9 1.58 30.61 49.55
C PRO A 9 2.59 29.94 48.61
N THR A 10 2.54 28.61 48.49
CA THR A 10 3.39 27.85 47.57
C THR A 10 2.58 26.83 46.77
N ALA A 11 2.99 26.56 45.53
CA ALA A 11 2.35 25.56 44.66
C ALA A 11 2.31 24.17 45.31
N ARG A 12 3.32 23.83 46.13
CA ARG A 12 3.41 22.54 46.83
C ARG A 12 2.32 22.40 47.89
N GLU A 13 1.97 23.49 48.57
CA GLU A 13 0.88 23.50 49.55
C GLU A 13 -0.50 23.47 48.88
N ALA A 14 -0.67 24.21 47.78
CA ALA A 14 -1.90 24.17 46.98
C ALA A 14 -2.15 22.77 46.40
N LEU A 15 -1.11 22.08 45.92
CA LEU A 15 -1.20 20.70 45.45
C LEU A 15 -1.47 19.70 46.58
N ARG A 16 -0.96 19.95 47.79
CA ARG A 16 -1.24 19.10 48.96
C ARG A 16 -2.70 19.22 49.38
N GLN A 17 -3.25 20.43 49.41
CA GLN A 17 -4.68 20.67 49.69
C GLN A 17 -5.58 20.02 48.63
N LEU A 18 -5.24 20.21 47.35
CA LEU A 18 -5.93 19.58 46.23
C LEU A 18 -5.97 18.05 46.35
N LYS A 19 -4.82 17.41 46.65
CA LYS A 19 -4.75 15.94 46.80
C LYS A 19 -5.48 15.40 48.03
N GLN A 20 -5.55 16.18 49.11
CA GLN A 20 -6.31 15.80 50.30
C GLN A 20 -7.82 15.79 50.05
N GLU A 21 -8.32 16.67 49.17
CA GLU A 21 -9.77 16.82 48.94
C GLU A 21 -10.28 16.10 47.70
N LEU A 22 -9.54 16.09 46.59
CA LEU A 22 -9.97 15.51 45.31
C LEU A 22 -9.29 14.16 44.99
N GLY A 23 -8.42 13.67 45.88
CA GLY A 23 -7.67 12.43 45.69
C GLY A 23 -6.42 12.59 44.80
N ALA A 24 -5.66 11.51 44.65
CA ALA A 24 -4.40 11.51 43.91
C ALA A 24 -4.57 11.71 42.40
N ASP A 25 -5.78 11.42 41.88
CA ASP A 25 -6.10 11.40 40.44
C ASP A 25 -6.75 12.70 39.93
N ALA A 26 -6.79 13.74 40.76
CA ALA A 26 -7.37 15.03 40.40
C ALA A 26 -6.64 15.70 39.23
N ILE A 27 -7.40 16.23 38.27
CA ILE A 27 -6.86 16.87 37.06
C ILE A 27 -6.77 18.38 37.29
N VAL A 28 -5.55 18.93 37.16
CA VAL A 28 -5.30 20.37 37.22
C VAL A 28 -5.56 21.00 35.86
N LEU A 29 -6.50 21.94 35.79
CA LEU A 29 -6.85 22.69 34.58
C LEU A 29 -5.94 23.89 34.36
N ALA A 30 -5.58 24.59 35.44
CA ALA A 30 -4.76 25.79 35.36
C ALA A 30 -4.00 26.02 36.67
N ASN A 31 -2.79 26.57 36.53
CA ASN A 31 -1.94 27.00 37.63
C ASN A 31 -1.51 28.45 37.32
N ARG A 32 -1.88 29.40 38.16
CA ARG A 32 -1.55 30.82 37.98
C ARG A 32 -0.85 31.36 39.23
N PRO A 33 0.32 32.02 39.09
CA PRO A 33 0.89 32.80 40.18
C PRO A 33 0.03 34.06 40.39
N VAL A 34 -0.32 34.33 41.64
CA VAL A 34 -1.16 35.47 42.05
C VAL A 34 -0.50 36.17 43.23
N GLU A 35 -0.88 37.42 43.50
CA GLU A 35 -0.27 38.21 44.57
C GLU A 35 -0.49 37.52 45.93
N GLY A 36 0.59 37.08 46.57
CA GLY A 36 0.55 36.33 47.83
C GLY A 36 0.56 34.79 47.70
N GLY A 37 0.68 34.21 46.50
CA GLY A 37 0.82 32.76 46.36
C GLY A 37 0.52 32.19 44.97
N VAL A 38 -0.04 30.99 44.94
CA VAL A 38 -0.36 30.24 43.72
C VAL A 38 -1.82 29.77 43.78
N GLU A 39 -2.56 30.01 42.69
CA GLU A 39 -3.93 29.55 42.49
C GLU A 39 -3.95 28.34 41.55
N ILE A 40 -4.56 27.24 41.98
CA ILE A 40 -4.73 26.00 41.21
C ILE A 40 -6.21 25.69 41.02
N LEU A 41 -6.62 25.53 39.76
CA LEU A 41 -7.96 25.11 39.36
C LEU A 41 -7.96 23.62 39.03
N ALA A 42 -8.84 22.85 39.65
CA ALA A 42 -8.88 21.39 39.46
C ALA A 42 -10.29 20.79 39.50
N LEU A 43 -10.41 19.60 38.92
CA LEU A 43 -11.61 18.77 38.93
C LEU A 43 -11.29 17.32 39.39
N PRO A 44 -12.26 16.64 40.03
CA PRO A 44 -12.13 15.21 40.33
C PRO A 44 -12.17 14.38 39.04
N ALA A 45 -11.37 13.31 38.99
CA ALA A 45 -11.23 12.43 37.82
C ALA A 45 -12.57 11.87 37.29
N GLU A 46 -13.53 11.65 38.20
CA GLU A 46 -14.84 11.08 37.89
C GLU A 46 -15.77 12.05 37.14
N ALA A 47 -15.49 13.37 37.18
CA ALA A 47 -16.31 14.38 36.51
C ALA A 47 -16.07 14.48 34.99
N VAL A 48 -15.12 13.71 34.43
CA VAL A 48 -14.77 13.74 32.99
C VAL A 48 -15.69 12.87 32.12
N GLY A 49 -16.67 12.18 32.71
CA GLY A 49 -17.64 11.36 31.98
C GLY A 49 -18.81 12.09 31.31
N ALA A 50 -18.93 13.42 31.44
CA ALA A 50 -20.06 14.18 30.89
C ALA A 50 -19.65 15.53 30.29
N LEU A 51 -19.17 15.50 29.05
CA LEU A 51 -19.05 16.66 28.17
C LEU A 51 -19.84 16.41 26.88
N PRO A 52 -20.98 17.10 26.65
CA PRO A 52 -21.64 17.16 25.35
C PRO A 52 -21.11 18.34 24.52
N GLY A 53 -20.83 18.09 23.23
CA GLY A 53 -20.97 19.08 22.16
C GLY A 53 -19.67 19.61 21.54
N GLY A 54 -19.40 19.19 20.30
CA GLY A 54 -18.34 19.78 19.48
C GLY A 54 -18.13 19.21 18.06
N SER A 55 -19.05 18.42 17.49
CA SER A 55 -19.16 18.23 16.03
C SER A 55 -20.52 17.60 15.69
N SER A 56 -21.43 18.41 15.13
CA SER A 56 -22.64 17.93 14.48
C SER A 56 -22.65 18.39 13.02
N ALA A 57 -22.46 17.44 12.11
CA ALA A 57 -22.89 17.51 10.73
C ALA A 57 -23.79 16.28 10.45
N PRO A 58 -24.78 16.39 9.56
CA PRO A 58 -26.10 15.82 9.77
C PRO A 58 -26.20 14.33 9.45
N ALA A 59 -26.99 13.63 10.28
CA ALA A 59 -27.38 12.25 10.05
C ALA A 59 -28.26 12.13 8.81
N ALA A 60 -27.86 11.27 7.88
CA ALA A 60 -28.67 10.86 6.75
C ALA A 60 -29.91 10.10 7.24
N ALA A 61 -31.06 10.52 6.72
CA ALA A 61 -32.37 9.95 6.97
C ALA A 61 -32.49 8.50 6.45
N ARG A 62 -33.19 7.66 7.22
CA ARG A 62 -33.74 6.38 6.76
C ARG A 62 -34.86 6.64 5.75
N PRO A 63 -34.96 5.89 4.64
CA PRO A 63 -36.20 5.77 3.89
C PRO A 63 -37.15 4.73 4.51
N PRO A 64 -38.48 4.84 4.27
CA PRO A 64 -39.52 4.06 4.92
C PRO A 64 -39.78 2.69 4.27
N GLU A 65 -40.41 1.79 5.04
CA GLU A 65 -41.03 0.53 4.59
C GLU A 65 -42.16 0.75 3.56
N PRO A 66 -42.52 -0.32 2.84
CA PRO A 66 -43.92 -0.67 2.69
C PRO A 66 -44.24 -2.01 3.37
N ALA A 67 -45.21 -1.96 4.30
CA ALA A 67 -46.09 -3.06 4.67
C ALA A 67 -47.04 -3.37 3.48
N LYS A 68 -47.70 -4.51 3.26
CA LYS A 68 -48.22 -5.65 4.05
C LYS A 68 -48.24 -6.83 3.05
N GLY A 69 -48.06 -8.09 3.41
CA GLY A 69 -48.86 -8.84 4.37
C GLY A 69 -48.83 -10.32 3.96
N GLY A 70 -49.09 -11.21 4.91
CA GLY A 70 -49.22 -12.65 4.64
C GLY A 70 -48.51 -13.53 5.65
N HIS A 71 -49.17 -13.74 6.78
CA HIS A 71 -49.03 -14.85 7.74
C HIS A 71 -48.68 -16.20 7.06
N ARG A 72 -48.03 -17.19 7.66
CA ARG A 72 -47.93 -17.59 9.07
C ARG A 72 -46.87 -18.70 9.18
N ALA A 73 -46.42 -18.91 10.40
CA ALA A 73 -45.38 -19.82 10.82
C ALA A 73 -45.73 -21.33 10.72
N ALA A 74 -44.65 -22.11 10.59
CA ALA A 74 -44.35 -23.35 11.32
C ALA A 74 -45.09 -24.68 11.03
N ALA A 75 -44.32 -25.74 11.35
CA ALA A 75 -44.66 -27.16 11.49
C ALA A 75 -44.70 -27.96 10.17
N ALA A 76 -43.75 -28.84 9.89
CA ALA A 76 -43.48 -30.13 10.54
C ALA A 76 -44.67 -31.11 10.42
N TYR A 77 -44.57 -32.04 9.45
CA TYR A 77 -45.18 -33.38 9.37
C TYR A 77 -44.37 -34.10 8.26
N ALA A 78 -43.64 -35.20 8.45
CA ALA A 78 -43.98 -36.51 9.01
C ALA A 78 -45.13 -37.22 8.25
N GLN A 79 -44.78 -38.39 7.72
CA GLN A 79 -45.63 -39.50 7.22
C GLN A 79 -46.31 -39.30 5.86
N ALA A 80 -45.97 -40.15 4.88
CA ALA A 80 -46.57 -41.48 4.77
C ALA A 80 -45.87 -42.29 3.67
N ALA A 81 -45.54 -43.52 4.00
CA ALA A 81 -45.20 -44.58 3.08
C ALA A 81 -46.48 -45.27 2.59
N SER A 82 -46.50 -45.69 1.34
CA SER A 82 -47.28 -46.83 0.79
C SER A 82 -46.89 -46.98 -0.69
N SER A 83 -46.01 -47.91 -1.07
CA SER A 83 -46.28 -49.32 -1.40
C SER A 83 -47.07 -49.53 -2.71
N GLU A 84 -46.40 -50.27 -3.59
CA GLU A 84 -46.92 -51.27 -4.56
C GLU A 84 -47.50 -50.84 -5.93
N GLU A 85 -46.67 -51.17 -6.93
CA GLU A 85 -46.92 -51.95 -8.17
C GLU A 85 -47.96 -51.52 -9.23
N GLU A 86 -47.39 -51.31 -10.43
CA GLU A 86 -47.82 -51.47 -11.83
C GLU A 86 -49.30 -51.31 -12.26
N PRO A 87 -49.52 -50.69 -13.45
CA PRO A 87 -49.69 -51.55 -14.62
C PRO A 87 -49.00 -51.08 -15.91
N VAL A 88 -48.47 -52.10 -16.60
CA VAL A 88 -48.22 -52.30 -18.03
C VAL A 88 -49.13 -51.49 -18.99
N VAL A 89 -48.55 -50.79 -19.99
CA VAL A 89 -49.14 -50.63 -21.35
C VAL A 89 -48.06 -50.39 -22.44
N THR A 90 -47.84 -51.45 -23.23
CA THR A 90 -47.49 -51.59 -24.66
C THR A 90 -46.47 -50.71 -25.40
N LEU A 91 -45.56 -51.43 -26.03
CA LEU A 91 -44.64 -51.09 -27.12
C LEU A 91 -45.31 -50.45 -28.35
N SER A 92 -44.74 -49.35 -28.83
CA SER A 92 -44.73 -49.04 -30.27
C SER A 92 -43.29 -48.97 -30.77
N SER A 93 -43.00 -49.90 -31.67
CA SER A 93 -41.73 -50.21 -32.29
C SER A 93 -41.42 -49.25 -33.44
N ARG A 94 -40.24 -48.61 -33.42
CA ARG A 94 -39.47 -48.24 -34.63
C ARG A 94 -37.98 -48.11 -34.31
N GLY A 95 -37.25 -49.19 -34.62
CA GLY A 95 -35.88 -49.21 -35.18
C GLY A 95 -34.70 -48.65 -34.36
N PRO A 96 -33.63 -49.45 -34.13
CA PRO A 96 -32.42 -48.94 -33.46
C PRO A 96 -31.58 -48.10 -34.42
N GLN A 97 -31.52 -46.77 -34.21
CA GLN A 97 -30.38 -46.00 -34.69
C GLN A 97 -29.16 -46.40 -33.87
N ARG A 98 -28.24 -47.13 -34.50
CA ARG A 98 -26.89 -47.39 -33.98
C ARG A 98 -26.23 -46.04 -33.65
N ARG A 99 -26.12 -45.71 -32.37
CA ARG A 99 -25.10 -44.76 -31.90
C ARG A 99 -23.76 -45.48 -32.03
N SER A 100 -22.86 -44.94 -32.85
CA SER A 100 -21.49 -45.41 -32.96
C SER A 100 -20.78 -45.30 -31.62
N ALA A 101 -20.05 -46.34 -31.23
CA ALA A 101 -19.18 -46.33 -30.07
C ALA A 101 -18.11 -45.23 -30.22
N PRO A 102 -17.64 -44.61 -29.12
CA PRO A 102 -16.54 -43.65 -29.20
C PRO A 102 -15.25 -44.35 -29.63
N GLU A 103 -14.70 -43.96 -30.78
CA GLU A 103 -13.37 -44.39 -31.21
C GLU A 103 -12.29 -43.79 -30.30
N ILE A 104 -11.56 -44.66 -29.61
CA ILE A 104 -10.36 -44.28 -28.85
C ILE A 104 -9.25 -43.98 -29.86
N LYS A 105 -8.85 -42.70 -29.96
CA LYS A 105 -7.69 -42.31 -30.76
C LYS A 105 -6.39 -42.68 -30.02
N PRO A 106 -5.39 -43.29 -30.68
CA PRO A 106 -4.09 -43.53 -30.07
C PRO A 106 -3.43 -42.21 -29.65
N PHE A 107 -2.87 -42.19 -28.44
CA PHE A 107 -2.12 -41.06 -27.92
C PHE A 107 -0.86 -40.80 -28.77
N ALA A 108 -0.77 -39.60 -29.33
CA ALA A 108 0.42 -39.11 -30.03
C ALA A 108 1.17 -38.13 -29.10
N PRO A 109 2.43 -38.41 -28.72
CA PRO A 109 3.16 -37.55 -27.80
C PRO A 109 3.44 -36.18 -28.46
N PRO A 110 3.42 -35.08 -27.68
CA PRO A 110 3.73 -33.75 -28.20
C PRO A 110 5.18 -33.70 -28.67
N ARG A 111 5.40 -33.38 -29.95
CA ARG A 111 6.73 -33.25 -30.55
C ARG A 111 7.35 -31.92 -30.11
N MET A 112 8.59 -31.97 -29.61
CA MET A 112 9.36 -30.76 -29.30
C MET A 112 9.63 -29.97 -30.58
N GLU A 113 9.22 -28.71 -30.60
CA GLU A 113 9.50 -27.79 -31.70
C GLU A 113 10.96 -27.35 -31.64
N THR A 114 11.80 -27.94 -32.49
CA THR A 114 13.13 -27.40 -32.76
C THR A 114 13.03 -26.23 -33.75
N PRO A 115 13.93 -25.24 -33.71
CA PRO A 115 13.90 -24.08 -34.61
C PRO A 115 13.83 -24.44 -36.10
N GLU A 116 14.45 -25.56 -36.51
CA GLU A 116 14.41 -26.06 -37.90
C GLU A 116 13.02 -26.54 -38.34
N TYR A 117 12.18 -27.01 -37.42
CA TYR A 117 10.82 -27.48 -37.74
C TYR A 117 9.87 -26.33 -38.06
N VAL A 118 10.01 -25.20 -37.37
CA VAL A 118 9.18 -24.00 -37.56
C VAL A 118 9.47 -23.37 -38.92
N VAL A 119 10.74 -23.21 -39.28
CA VAL A 119 11.16 -22.64 -40.57
C VAL A 119 10.64 -23.48 -41.74
N ARG A 120 10.76 -24.81 -41.65
CA ARG A 120 10.29 -25.71 -42.71
C ARG A 120 8.77 -25.70 -42.87
N LYS A 121 8.02 -25.54 -41.77
CA LYS A 121 6.56 -25.44 -41.78
C LYS A 121 6.10 -24.14 -42.44
N GLU A 122 6.76 -23.01 -42.14
CA GLU A 122 6.47 -21.71 -42.76
C GLU A 122 6.76 -21.71 -44.27
N GLU A 123 7.85 -22.37 -44.69
CA GLU A 123 8.17 -22.53 -46.12
C GLU A 123 7.12 -23.37 -46.87
N GLU A 124 6.66 -24.49 -46.30
CA GLU A 124 5.62 -25.33 -46.89
C GLU A 124 4.25 -24.61 -46.97
N GLU A 125 3.95 -23.75 -45.99
CA GLU A 125 2.71 -22.98 -45.96
C GLU A 125 2.75 -21.82 -46.96
N ALA A 126 3.90 -21.15 -47.10
CA ALA A 126 4.13 -20.14 -48.12
C ALA A 126 4.04 -20.71 -49.55
N GLU A 127 4.53 -21.93 -49.77
CA GLU A 127 4.44 -22.60 -51.07
C GLU A 127 3.00 -23.02 -51.42
N ARG A 128 2.20 -23.45 -50.42
CA ARG A 128 0.77 -23.72 -50.62
C ARG A 128 -0.01 -22.46 -50.99
N ILE A 129 0.27 -21.35 -50.32
CA ILE A 129 -0.40 -20.07 -50.61
C ILE A 129 -0.02 -19.59 -52.01
N ARG A 130 1.26 -19.71 -52.42
CA ARG A 130 1.68 -19.39 -53.80
C ARG A 130 0.97 -20.24 -54.85
N ARG A 131 0.88 -21.57 -54.64
CA ARG A 131 0.16 -22.46 -55.57
C ARG A 131 -1.33 -22.15 -55.65
N ALA A 132 -1.95 -21.77 -54.53
CA ALA A 132 -3.37 -21.37 -54.51
C ALA A 132 -3.60 -20.05 -55.27
N MET A 133 -2.70 -19.06 -55.11
CA MET A 133 -2.77 -17.79 -55.85
C MET A 133 -2.51 -17.96 -57.35
N GLU A 134 -1.63 -18.88 -57.73
CA GLU A 134 -1.32 -19.20 -59.13
C GLU A 134 -2.46 -19.98 -59.80
N ALA A 135 -3.16 -20.84 -59.06
CA ALA A 135 -4.38 -21.52 -59.51
C ALA A 135 -5.56 -20.56 -59.70
N ALA A 136 -5.67 -19.51 -58.87
CA ALA A 136 -6.72 -18.48 -58.99
C ALA A 136 -6.51 -17.50 -60.16
N ARG A 137 -5.33 -17.49 -60.79
CA ARG A 137 -5.00 -16.59 -61.92
C ARG A 137 -5.39 -17.15 -63.29
N LYS A 138 -5.85 -18.41 -63.39
CA LYS A 138 -6.40 -18.98 -64.62
C LYS A 138 -7.88 -18.58 -64.74
N GLU A 139 -8.21 -17.94 -65.87
CA GLU A 139 -9.57 -17.50 -66.22
C GLU A 139 -10.63 -18.58 -65.95
N PRO A 140 -11.77 -18.23 -65.32
CA PRO A 140 -12.85 -19.18 -65.12
C PRO A 140 -13.51 -19.55 -66.46
N PRO A 141 -13.93 -20.81 -66.66
CA PRO A 141 -14.69 -21.21 -67.83
C PRO A 141 -16.10 -20.55 -67.84
N ALA A 142 -16.64 -20.35 -69.05
CA ALA A 142 -17.93 -19.72 -69.30
C ALA A 142 -19.09 -20.41 -68.56
N PRO A 143 -20.12 -19.67 -68.10
CA PRO A 143 -21.18 -20.23 -67.28
C PRO A 143 -22.09 -21.18 -68.08
N GLU A 144 -22.25 -22.40 -67.56
CA GLU A 144 -23.28 -23.34 -68.03
C GLU A 144 -24.69 -22.79 -67.70
N PRO A 145 -25.69 -23.02 -68.56
CA PRO A 145 -27.05 -22.57 -68.31
C PRO A 145 -27.64 -23.32 -67.10
N LEU A 146 -28.03 -22.54 -66.09
CA LEU A 146 -28.72 -23.02 -64.90
C LEU A 146 -30.01 -23.75 -65.29
N ARG A 147 -30.07 -25.05 -64.97
CA ARG A 147 -31.33 -25.81 -64.98
C ARG A 147 -32.19 -25.33 -63.82
N GLU A 148 -33.32 -24.69 -64.11
CA GLU A 148 -34.33 -24.31 -63.11
C GLU A 148 -34.97 -25.57 -62.48
N PRO A 149 -34.85 -25.77 -61.16
CA PRO A 149 -35.64 -26.76 -60.46
C PRO A 149 -37.03 -26.20 -60.17
N GLY A 150 -38.04 -27.01 -60.50
CA GLY A 150 -39.46 -26.69 -60.43
C GLY A 150 -39.92 -26.11 -59.09
N TRP A 151 -40.72 -25.06 -59.24
CA TRP A 151 -41.41 -24.32 -58.19
C TRP A 151 -42.44 -25.22 -57.49
N PHE A 152 -42.09 -25.78 -56.33
CA PHE A 152 -43.06 -26.31 -55.38
C PHE A 152 -43.25 -25.31 -54.24
N GLY A 153 -44.43 -24.70 -54.19
CA GLY A 153 -45.04 -24.15 -52.97
C GLY A 153 -44.19 -23.17 -52.16
N ALA A 154 -44.03 -21.94 -52.65
CA ALA A 154 -43.55 -20.83 -51.84
C ALA A 154 -44.59 -20.50 -50.74
N ALA A 155 -44.50 -21.16 -49.59
CA ALA A 155 -44.67 -20.42 -48.35
C ALA A 155 -43.44 -19.52 -48.27
N SER A 156 -43.60 -18.27 -48.69
CA SER A 156 -42.60 -17.22 -48.57
C SER A 156 -42.23 -17.09 -47.08
N VAL A 157 -41.20 -17.81 -46.66
CA VAL A 157 -40.42 -17.37 -45.51
C VAL A 157 -39.66 -16.18 -46.06
N ALA A 158 -40.23 -14.99 -45.87
CA ALA A 158 -39.57 -13.76 -46.24
C ALA A 158 -38.12 -13.81 -45.71
N PRO A 159 -37.11 -13.45 -46.52
CA PRO A 159 -35.75 -13.33 -46.00
C PRO A 159 -35.81 -12.43 -44.77
N PRO A 160 -35.11 -12.78 -43.67
CA PRO A 160 -35.15 -11.98 -42.45
C PRO A 160 -34.84 -10.54 -42.83
N SER A 161 -35.72 -9.63 -42.42
CA SER A 161 -35.53 -8.21 -42.69
C SER A 161 -34.14 -7.80 -42.18
N ALA A 162 -33.47 -6.88 -42.88
CA ALA A 162 -32.15 -6.34 -42.46
C ALA A 162 -32.03 -6.09 -40.94
N PRO A 163 -33.04 -5.50 -40.24
CA PRO A 163 -33.00 -5.34 -38.78
C PRO A 163 -33.00 -6.65 -37.98
N ALA A 164 -33.57 -7.74 -38.49
CA ALA A 164 -33.56 -9.06 -37.81
C ALA A 164 -32.20 -9.76 -37.92
N VAL A 165 -31.45 -9.53 -39.01
CA VAL A 165 -30.08 -10.03 -39.17
C VAL A 165 -29.12 -9.24 -38.30
N GLU A 166 -29.26 -7.91 -38.26
CA GLU A 166 -28.48 -7.04 -37.37
C GLU A 166 -28.70 -7.38 -35.89
N ALA A 167 -29.95 -7.55 -35.46
CA ALA A 167 -30.26 -7.98 -34.08
C ALA A 167 -29.68 -9.37 -33.74
N ARG A 168 -29.59 -10.27 -34.72
CA ARG A 168 -28.97 -11.60 -34.53
C ARG A 168 -27.45 -11.51 -34.43
N ILE A 169 -26.81 -10.64 -35.21
CA ILE A 169 -25.37 -10.37 -35.15
C ILE A 169 -25.03 -9.72 -33.81
N GLU A 170 -25.81 -8.75 -33.35
CA GLU A 170 -25.64 -8.10 -32.05
C GLU A 170 -25.78 -9.10 -30.90
N ALA A 171 -26.82 -9.94 -30.92
CA ALA A 171 -26.99 -10.99 -29.91
C ALA A 171 -25.85 -12.03 -29.91
N LEU A 172 -25.30 -12.37 -31.08
CA LEU A 172 -24.14 -13.26 -31.20
C LEU A 172 -22.85 -12.58 -30.71
N GLN A 173 -22.68 -11.28 -30.96
CA GLN A 173 -21.56 -10.50 -30.43
C GLN A 173 -21.64 -10.38 -28.91
N GLU A 174 -22.82 -10.15 -28.34
CA GLU A 174 -23.05 -10.17 -26.90
C GLU A 174 -22.73 -11.54 -26.29
N GLN A 175 -23.16 -12.64 -26.92
CA GLN A 175 -22.80 -13.99 -26.49
C GLN A 175 -21.30 -14.26 -26.57
N ASN A 176 -20.62 -13.79 -27.61
CA ASN A 176 -19.17 -13.93 -27.75
C ASN A 176 -18.42 -13.13 -26.68
N VAL A 177 -18.87 -11.91 -26.35
CA VAL A 177 -18.31 -11.12 -25.25
C VAL A 177 -18.51 -11.82 -23.91
N LEU A 178 -19.68 -12.43 -23.68
CA LEU A 178 -19.94 -13.20 -22.47
C LEU A 178 -19.05 -14.45 -22.38
N LEU A 179 -18.89 -15.18 -23.48
CA LEU A 179 -18.01 -16.36 -23.57
C LEU A 179 -16.55 -15.97 -23.35
N ALA A 180 -16.08 -14.87 -23.93
CA ALA A 180 -14.74 -14.35 -23.70
C ALA A 180 -14.51 -14.02 -22.22
N ARG A 181 -15.49 -13.44 -21.52
CA ARG A 181 -15.44 -13.22 -20.07
C ARG A 181 -15.40 -14.53 -19.28
N GLN A 182 -16.15 -15.55 -19.69
CA GLN A 182 -16.14 -16.86 -19.04
C GLN A 182 -14.80 -17.58 -19.23
N LEU A 183 -14.21 -17.52 -20.43
CA LEU A 183 -12.88 -18.06 -20.71
C LEU A 183 -11.81 -17.33 -19.88
N GLY A 184 -11.90 -16.00 -19.75
CA GLY A 184 -11.01 -15.23 -18.87
C GLY A 184 -11.08 -15.70 -17.41
N LYS A 185 -12.27 -15.99 -16.88
CA LYS A 185 -12.44 -16.55 -15.52
C LYS A 185 -11.86 -17.96 -15.37
N ILE A 186 -12.00 -18.80 -16.40
CA ILE A 186 -11.42 -20.16 -16.38
C ILE A 186 -9.90 -20.08 -16.42
N GLN A 187 -9.33 -19.19 -17.26
CA GLN A 187 -7.89 -18.94 -17.31
C GLN A 187 -7.38 -18.46 -15.95
N GLU A 188 -8.05 -17.48 -15.34
CA GLU A 188 -7.70 -16.97 -14.00
C GLU A 188 -7.78 -18.07 -12.92
N MET A 189 -8.77 -18.96 -12.98
CA MET A 189 -8.88 -20.09 -12.06
C MET A 189 -7.75 -21.11 -12.25
N ILE A 190 -7.40 -21.43 -13.49
CA ILE A 190 -6.31 -22.36 -13.83
C ILE A 190 -4.97 -21.77 -13.37
N GLU A 191 -4.72 -20.49 -13.63
CA GLU A 191 -3.51 -19.79 -13.17
C GLU A 191 -3.37 -19.82 -11.65
N ARG A 192 -4.47 -19.54 -10.92
CA ARG A 192 -4.50 -19.64 -9.46
C ARG A 192 -4.21 -21.07 -8.95
N GLN A 193 -4.76 -22.10 -9.60
CA GLN A 193 -4.49 -23.49 -9.20
C GLN A 193 -3.06 -23.92 -9.51
N LEU A 194 -2.52 -23.56 -10.68
CA LEU A 194 -1.13 -23.85 -11.04
C LEU A 194 -0.14 -23.15 -10.11
N ALA A 195 -0.41 -21.88 -9.74
CA ALA A 195 0.38 -21.15 -8.75
C ALA A 195 0.35 -21.86 -7.38
N GLY A 196 -0.81 -22.37 -6.96
CA GLY A 196 -0.95 -23.16 -5.74
C GLY A 196 -0.13 -24.46 -5.76
N PHE A 197 -0.11 -25.20 -6.88
CA PHE A 197 0.70 -26.41 -7.00
C PHE A 197 2.21 -26.13 -6.97
N ALA A 198 2.66 -25.13 -7.74
CA ALA A 198 4.07 -24.71 -7.75
C ALA A 198 4.53 -24.26 -6.37
N TRP A 199 3.67 -23.55 -5.64
CA TRP A 199 3.94 -23.15 -4.26
C TRP A 199 4.01 -24.35 -3.31
N ASN A 200 3.06 -25.28 -3.37
CA ASN A 200 3.06 -26.48 -2.53
C ASN A 200 4.28 -27.38 -2.76
N GLU A 201 4.81 -27.40 -3.98
CA GLU A 201 6.09 -28.05 -4.26
C GLU A 201 7.28 -27.27 -3.69
N ALA A 202 7.29 -25.94 -3.81
CA ALA A 202 8.33 -25.09 -3.24
C ALA A 202 8.37 -25.15 -1.70
N VAL A 203 7.21 -25.16 -1.03
CA VAL A 203 7.07 -25.35 0.42
C VAL A 203 7.66 -26.69 0.85
N ARG A 204 7.39 -27.77 0.10
CA ARG A 204 7.94 -29.10 0.38
C ARG A 204 9.46 -29.16 0.20
N LYS A 205 10.00 -28.47 -0.81
CA LYS A 205 11.45 -28.46 -1.10
C LYS A 205 12.26 -27.56 -0.16
N ALA A 206 11.68 -26.46 0.32
CA ALA A 206 12.37 -25.49 1.15
C ALA A 206 11.40 -24.86 2.18
N PRO A 207 11.02 -25.59 3.24
CA PRO A 207 9.99 -25.16 4.18
C PRO A 207 10.38 -23.89 4.95
N ALA A 208 11.65 -23.75 5.36
CA ALA A 208 12.11 -22.54 6.06
C ALA A 208 12.03 -21.29 5.16
N ARG A 209 12.31 -21.43 3.86
CA ARG A 209 12.22 -20.34 2.88
C ARG A 209 10.76 -19.89 2.67
N ALA A 210 9.83 -20.84 2.56
CA ALA A 210 8.41 -20.52 2.42
C ALA A 210 7.85 -19.84 3.67
N ARG A 211 8.22 -20.33 4.86
CA ARG A 211 7.88 -19.70 6.13
C ARG A 211 8.44 -18.27 6.24
N LEU A 212 9.68 -18.06 5.81
CA LEU A 212 10.34 -16.75 5.85
C LEU A 212 9.64 -15.76 4.93
N LEU A 213 9.28 -16.20 3.73
CA LEU A 213 8.51 -15.40 2.79
C LEU A 213 7.18 -14.98 3.41
N GLY A 214 6.47 -15.90 4.07
CA GLY A 214 5.27 -15.59 4.86
C GLY A 214 5.53 -14.52 5.94
N GLU A 215 6.54 -14.71 6.80
CA GLU A 215 6.90 -13.75 7.86
C GLU A 215 7.23 -12.36 7.29
N MET A 216 7.95 -12.30 6.17
CA MET A 216 8.29 -11.03 5.51
C MET A 216 7.05 -10.32 4.98
N LEU A 217 6.12 -11.03 4.35
CA LEU A 217 4.88 -10.45 3.83
C LEU A 217 3.98 -9.95 4.97
N GLU A 218 3.83 -10.74 6.03
CA GLU A 218 3.10 -10.35 7.24
C GLU A 218 3.71 -9.14 7.94
N ALA A 219 5.04 -9.08 8.01
CA ALA A 219 5.75 -7.94 8.57
C ALA A 219 5.50 -6.64 7.78
N GLY A 220 5.14 -6.74 6.50
CA GLY A 220 4.84 -5.62 5.61
C GLY A 220 5.91 -5.33 4.56
N PHE A 221 6.82 -6.27 4.29
CA PHE A 221 7.74 -6.17 3.15
C PHE A 221 6.97 -6.38 1.83
N SER A 222 7.45 -5.76 0.75
CA SER A 222 6.85 -5.94 -0.57
C SER A 222 7.08 -7.35 -1.10
N PRO A 223 6.15 -7.89 -1.92
CA PRO A 223 6.34 -9.17 -2.62
C PRO A 223 7.65 -9.24 -3.41
N ALA A 224 8.07 -8.10 -3.98
CA ALA A 224 9.27 -8.01 -4.80
C ALA A 224 10.53 -8.21 -3.95
N LEU A 225 10.69 -7.42 -2.87
CA LEU A 225 11.86 -7.54 -1.99
C LEU A 225 11.87 -8.87 -1.23
N ALA A 226 10.71 -9.34 -0.76
CA ALA A 226 10.61 -10.59 -0.03
C ALA A 226 11.04 -11.80 -0.88
N ARG A 227 10.54 -11.90 -2.12
CA ARG A 227 10.98 -12.93 -3.07
C ARG A 227 12.46 -12.81 -3.38
N GLU A 228 12.94 -11.60 -3.67
CA GLU A 228 14.34 -11.39 -4.04
C GLU A 228 15.32 -11.79 -2.92
N VAL A 229 14.95 -11.54 -1.65
CA VAL A 229 15.72 -11.97 -0.49
C VAL A 229 15.64 -13.49 -0.32
N CYS A 230 14.43 -14.06 -0.38
CA CYS A 230 14.20 -15.49 -0.14
C CYS A 230 14.78 -16.39 -1.23
N ASP A 231 14.68 -16.03 -2.51
CA ASP A 231 15.13 -16.86 -3.63
C ASP A 231 16.64 -17.10 -3.65
N ARG A 232 17.41 -16.23 -2.97
CA ARG A 232 18.87 -16.36 -2.87
C ARG A 232 19.31 -17.12 -1.61
N ILE A 233 18.39 -17.52 -0.74
CA ILE A 233 18.72 -18.31 0.45
C ILE A 233 18.75 -19.78 0.02
N GLU A 234 19.82 -20.49 0.42
CA GLU A 234 19.96 -21.92 0.16
C GLU A 234 18.77 -22.69 0.76
N ALA A 235 18.34 -23.74 0.06
CA ALA A 235 17.25 -24.57 0.54
C ALA A 235 17.67 -25.25 1.85
N THR A 236 17.05 -24.84 2.95
CA THR A 236 17.29 -25.37 4.28
C THR A 236 15.96 -25.65 4.98
N GLU A 237 15.97 -26.62 5.88
CA GLU A 237 14.89 -26.86 6.84
C GLU A 237 15.08 -26.04 8.12
N ASP A 238 16.31 -25.54 8.36
CA ASP A 238 16.66 -24.75 9.54
C ASP A 238 16.10 -23.32 9.41
N TRP A 239 15.12 -23.04 10.27
CA TRP A 239 14.45 -21.76 10.37
C TRP A 239 15.39 -20.62 10.79
N ASP A 240 16.25 -20.85 11.78
CA ASP A 240 17.10 -19.81 12.33
C ASP A 240 18.19 -19.45 11.32
N ALA A 241 18.76 -20.45 10.63
CA ALA A 241 19.69 -20.22 9.52
C ALA A 241 19.06 -19.40 8.37
N ALA A 242 17.83 -19.73 7.97
CA ALA A 242 17.13 -18.98 6.93
C ALA A 242 16.88 -17.52 7.35
N ARG A 243 16.49 -17.30 8.60
CA ARG A 243 16.21 -15.96 9.14
C ARG A 243 17.47 -15.10 9.27
N GLU A 244 18.57 -15.68 9.77
CA GLU A 244 19.88 -15.02 9.81
C GLU A 244 20.36 -14.64 8.41
N ALA A 245 20.24 -15.55 7.44
CA ALA A 245 20.58 -15.28 6.04
C ALA A 245 19.76 -14.12 5.46
N ALA A 246 18.46 -14.05 5.78
CA ALA A 246 17.58 -12.96 5.36
C ALA A 246 18.01 -11.62 5.97
N MET A 247 18.27 -11.59 7.28
CA MET A 247 18.74 -10.39 7.98
C MET A 247 20.09 -9.91 7.44
N ALA A 248 21.03 -10.82 7.18
CA ALA A 248 22.33 -10.48 6.59
C ALA A 248 22.16 -9.87 5.18
N ARG A 249 21.29 -10.45 4.34
CA ARG A 249 21.00 -9.95 2.98
C ARG A 249 20.33 -8.58 2.99
N LEU A 250 19.34 -8.37 3.84
CA LEU A 250 18.69 -7.07 4.01
C LEU A 250 19.68 -6.03 4.57
N GLY A 251 20.48 -6.41 5.56
CA GLY A 251 21.48 -5.56 6.19
C GLY A 251 22.57 -5.09 5.21
N ALA A 252 22.99 -5.95 4.28
CA ALA A 252 23.95 -5.61 3.24
C ALA A 252 23.43 -4.55 2.25
N ARG A 253 22.11 -4.45 2.08
CA ARG A 253 21.45 -3.48 1.18
C ARG A 253 20.95 -2.24 1.90
N LEU A 254 20.77 -2.33 3.22
CA LEU A 254 20.32 -1.21 4.01
C LEU A 254 21.45 -0.19 4.20
N GLU A 255 21.30 0.94 3.53
CA GLU A 255 22.16 2.10 3.68
C GLU A 255 21.78 2.89 4.94
N VAL A 256 22.71 3.02 5.88
CA VAL A 256 22.53 3.81 7.10
C VAL A 256 23.69 4.79 7.26
N VAL A 257 23.43 5.94 7.88
CA VAL A 257 24.48 6.87 8.29
C VAL A 257 25.25 6.29 9.49
N GLY A 258 26.57 6.30 9.41
CA GLY A 258 27.45 5.98 10.53
C GLY A 258 27.71 7.21 11.40
N SER A 259 28.20 7.01 12.62
CA SER A 259 28.44 8.11 13.57
C SER A 259 29.40 9.17 13.02
N ASP A 260 30.45 8.76 12.30
CA ASP A 260 31.46 9.67 11.74
C ASP A 260 30.92 10.52 10.57
N ASP A 261 29.78 10.11 10.02
CA ASP A 261 29.13 10.76 8.90
C ASP A 261 27.81 11.44 9.34
N ASP A 262 27.68 11.77 10.62
CA ASP A 262 26.51 12.47 11.15
C ASP A 262 26.35 13.84 10.46
N LEU A 263 25.14 14.17 10.04
CA LEU A 263 24.85 15.48 9.44
C LEU A 263 25.04 16.62 10.43
N ILE A 264 24.87 16.38 11.74
CA ILE A 264 25.11 17.39 12.77
C ILE A 264 26.58 17.84 12.72
N ASP A 265 27.51 16.93 12.48
CA ASP A 265 28.94 17.23 12.40
C ASP A 265 29.34 17.86 11.09
N ARG A 266 28.88 17.30 9.98
CA ARG A 266 29.24 17.80 8.65
C ARG A 266 28.68 19.19 8.37
N GLY A 267 27.51 19.51 8.93
CA GLY A 267 26.82 20.76 8.63
C GLY A 267 26.33 20.84 7.18
N GLY A 268 25.83 22.01 6.82
CA GLY A 268 25.29 22.34 5.50
C GLY A 268 23.81 22.73 5.53
N VAL A 269 23.20 22.73 4.34
CA VAL A 269 21.80 23.13 4.13
C VAL A 269 20.95 21.91 3.85
N TYR A 270 19.97 21.65 4.73
CA TYR A 270 19.07 20.51 4.62
C TYR A 270 17.61 20.93 4.64
N ALA A 271 16.81 20.44 3.70
CA ALA A 271 15.36 20.58 3.70
C ALA A 271 14.69 19.28 4.14
N ILE A 272 13.80 19.38 5.12
CA ILE A 272 13.01 18.25 5.61
C ILE A 272 11.70 18.21 4.83
N VAL A 273 11.49 17.15 4.04
CA VAL A 273 10.36 17.03 3.10
C VAL A 273 9.49 15.80 3.40
N GLY A 274 8.27 15.77 2.85
CA GLY A 274 7.34 14.66 3.00
C GLY A 274 5.90 15.07 3.36
N PRO A 275 5.00 14.08 3.54
CA PRO A 275 3.57 14.30 3.68
C PRO A 275 3.15 15.20 4.84
N THR A 276 1.89 15.64 4.83
CA THR A 276 1.28 16.29 6.01
C THR A 276 1.29 15.33 7.21
N GLY A 277 1.54 15.86 8.42
CA GLY A 277 1.46 15.07 9.65
C GLY A 277 2.57 14.02 9.85
N VAL A 278 3.55 13.91 8.95
CA VAL A 278 4.67 12.94 9.05
C VAL A 278 5.70 13.30 10.14
N GLY A 279 5.67 14.53 10.66
CA GLY A 279 6.58 14.99 11.71
C GLY A 279 7.76 15.84 11.23
N LYS A 280 7.65 16.53 10.08
CA LYS A 280 8.72 17.41 9.53
C LYS A 280 9.17 18.48 10.51
N THR A 281 8.28 19.36 10.96
CA THR A 281 8.59 20.46 11.88
C THR A 281 9.22 19.99 13.18
N THR A 282 8.69 18.91 13.77
CA THR A 282 9.27 18.30 14.98
C THR A 282 10.65 17.70 14.70
N THR A 283 10.84 17.04 13.56
CA THR A 283 12.14 16.48 13.17
C THR A 283 13.17 17.59 12.94
N THR A 284 12.78 18.67 12.26
CA THR A 284 13.58 19.89 12.08
C THR A 284 14.03 20.44 13.44
N ALA A 285 13.10 20.57 14.39
CA ALA A 285 13.40 21.04 15.75
C ALA A 285 14.36 20.10 16.51
N LYS A 286 14.19 18.78 16.41
CA LYS A 286 15.10 17.78 17.01
C LYS A 286 16.52 17.89 16.47
N ILE A 287 16.67 17.98 15.16
CA ILE A 287 17.99 18.15 14.52
C ILE A 287 18.61 19.49 14.94
N ALA A 288 17.83 20.57 14.93
CA ALA A 288 18.28 21.89 15.34
C ALA A 288 18.78 21.89 16.78
N ALA A 289 17.99 21.36 17.71
CA ALA A 289 18.35 21.27 19.11
C ALA A 289 19.65 20.48 19.32
N ARG A 290 19.87 19.37 18.61
CA ARG A 290 21.16 18.65 18.66
C ARG A 290 22.32 19.47 18.11
N CYS A 291 22.11 20.19 17.00
CA CYS A 291 23.12 21.09 16.46
C CYS A 291 23.46 22.23 17.43
N VAL A 292 22.47 22.77 18.15
CA VAL A 292 22.67 23.81 19.15
C VAL A 292 23.50 23.29 20.32
N VAL A 293 23.19 22.09 20.83
CA VAL A 293 23.96 21.47 21.91
C VAL A 293 25.43 21.26 21.50
N ARG A 294 25.68 20.91 20.23
CA ARG A 294 27.03 20.57 19.75
C ARG A 294 27.85 21.77 19.28
N HIS A 295 27.23 22.73 18.59
CA HIS A 295 27.90 23.84 17.90
C HIS A 295 27.50 25.23 18.39
N GLY A 296 26.48 25.32 19.26
CA GLY A 296 25.92 26.58 19.74
C GLY A 296 24.88 27.20 18.81
N ALA A 297 23.93 27.95 19.40
CA ALA A 297 22.78 28.51 18.68
C ALA A 297 23.16 29.46 17.54
N ALA A 298 24.24 30.25 17.70
CA ALA A 298 24.72 31.18 16.69
C ALA A 298 25.16 30.50 15.38
N ARG A 299 25.48 29.20 15.43
CA ARG A 299 25.93 28.40 14.28
C ARG A 299 24.77 27.74 13.53
N VAL A 300 23.54 27.84 14.03
CA VAL A 300 22.34 27.19 13.44
C VAL A 300 21.38 28.27 12.93
N ALA A 301 20.67 28.00 11.84
CA ALA A 301 19.55 28.81 11.38
C ALA A 301 18.40 27.91 10.93
N LEU A 302 17.17 28.38 11.13
CA LEU A 302 15.95 27.71 10.67
C LEU A 302 15.29 28.55 9.58
N ILE A 303 14.75 27.90 8.57
CA ILE A 303 13.95 28.52 7.52
C ILE A 303 12.63 27.75 7.46
N THR A 304 11.52 28.45 7.28
CA THR A 304 10.24 27.83 6.94
C THR A 304 9.77 28.29 5.57
N THR A 305 9.31 27.34 4.76
CA THR A 305 8.59 27.62 3.51
C THR A 305 7.07 27.47 3.66
N ASP A 306 6.59 27.12 4.86
CA ASP A 306 5.16 27.07 5.19
C ASP A 306 4.66 28.46 5.62
N GLY A 307 4.37 29.31 4.63
CA GLY A 307 3.82 30.65 4.84
C GLY A 307 2.29 30.68 5.00
N TYR A 308 1.60 29.55 4.77
CA TYR A 308 0.14 29.49 4.73
C TYR A 308 -0.46 28.91 6.01
N ARG A 309 0.22 27.95 6.66
CA ARG A 309 -0.28 27.33 7.89
C ARG A 309 0.22 28.09 9.11
N ILE A 310 -0.67 28.89 9.69
CA ILE A 310 -0.42 29.68 10.90
C ILE A 310 0.22 28.81 12.00
N GLY A 311 -0.35 27.63 12.29
CA GLY A 311 0.11 26.77 13.38
C GLY A 311 1.51 26.15 13.17
N ALA A 312 1.86 25.72 11.96
CA ALA A 312 3.18 25.11 11.71
C ALA A 312 4.30 26.17 11.75
N HIS A 313 4.04 27.34 11.17
CA HIS A 313 4.95 28.48 11.23
C HIS A 313 5.19 28.94 12.68
N GLU A 314 4.13 29.08 13.47
CA GLU A 314 4.23 29.47 14.87
C GLU A 314 4.96 28.41 15.72
N GLN A 315 4.69 27.13 15.47
CA GLN A 315 5.38 26.03 16.16
C GLN A 315 6.89 26.07 15.94
N LEU A 316 7.36 26.26 14.70
CA LEU A 316 8.79 26.38 14.42
C LEU A 316 9.41 27.63 15.08
N ARG A 317 8.69 28.75 15.09
CA ARG A 317 9.13 29.98 15.77
C ARG A 317 9.24 29.83 17.29
N ILE A 318 8.33 29.07 17.91
CA ILE A 318 8.41 28.73 19.34
C ILE A 318 9.69 27.93 19.59
N TYR A 319 9.96 26.88 18.81
CA TYR A 319 11.21 26.12 18.94
C TYR A 319 12.44 27.01 18.74
N GLY A 320 12.45 27.86 17.70
CA GLY A 320 13.53 28.82 17.47
C GLY A 320 13.79 29.72 18.67
N ARG A 321 12.73 30.25 19.29
CA ARG A 321 12.84 31.09 20.51
C ARG A 321 13.40 30.30 21.70
N ILE A 322 12.92 29.08 21.93
CA ILE A 322 13.38 28.21 23.03
C ILE A 322 14.87 27.87 22.85
N LEU A 323 15.29 27.60 21.61
CA LEU A 323 16.67 27.20 21.28
C LEU A 323 17.61 28.40 21.07
N GLY A 324 17.10 29.63 21.04
CA GLY A 324 17.88 30.82 20.67
C GLY A 324 18.33 30.86 19.21
N VAL A 325 17.64 30.14 18.32
CA VAL A 325 17.96 30.02 16.89
C VAL A 325 17.04 30.91 16.06
N PRO A 326 17.59 31.75 15.16
CA PRO A 326 16.76 32.59 14.31
C PRO A 326 15.96 31.75 13.29
N VAL A 327 14.71 32.15 13.08
CA VAL A 327 13.78 31.53 12.12
C VAL A 327 13.44 32.54 11.04
N PHE A 328 13.74 32.19 9.79
CA PHE A 328 13.45 32.99 8.60
C PHE A 328 12.26 32.37 7.85
N ALA A 329 11.54 33.18 7.09
CA ALA A 329 10.49 32.71 6.20
C ALA A 329 10.93 32.94 4.76
N ALA A 330 10.74 31.94 3.89
CA ALA A 330 11.03 32.04 2.47
C ALA A 330 9.80 31.64 1.65
N ARG A 331 9.38 32.50 0.72
CA ARG A 331 8.15 32.29 -0.07
C ARG A 331 8.38 31.61 -1.41
N ASP A 332 9.51 31.87 -2.04
CA ASP A 332 9.87 31.33 -3.36
C ASP A 332 11.37 31.00 -3.44
N ALA A 333 11.81 30.49 -4.60
CA ALA A 333 13.20 30.08 -4.81
C ALA A 333 14.19 31.25 -4.75
N ASN A 334 13.78 32.46 -5.14
CA ASN A 334 14.66 33.63 -5.12
C ASN A 334 14.84 34.15 -3.69
N ASP A 335 13.74 34.21 -2.93
CA ASP A 335 13.73 34.55 -1.51
C ASP A 335 14.58 33.56 -0.70
N LEU A 336 14.41 32.26 -0.98
CA LEU A 336 15.22 31.22 -0.35
C LEU A 336 16.71 31.36 -0.73
N ARG A 337 17.05 31.62 -2.00
CA ARG A 337 18.44 31.83 -2.45
C ARG A 337 19.10 33.05 -1.78
N ALA A 338 18.36 34.15 -1.63
CA ALA A 338 18.82 35.35 -0.94
C ALA A 338 19.08 35.05 0.54
N THR A 339 18.11 34.43 1.22
CA THR A 339 18.23 34.03 2.64
C THR A 339 19.42 33.09 2.86
N LEU A 340 19.59 32.07 2.01
CA LEU A 340 20.73 31.14 2.09
C LEU A 340 22.07 31.87 1.87
N SER A 341 22.10 32.92 1.04
CA SER A 341 23.31 33.70 0.83
C SER A 341 23.73 34.50 2.06
N GLU A 342 22.78 35.02 2.83
CA GLU A 342 23.04 35.70 4.11
C GLU A 342 23.50 34.70 5.20
N LEU A 343 23.09 33.44 5.09
CA LEU A 343 23.36 32.40 6.08
C LEU A 343 24.60 31.55 5.80
N ARG A 344 25.43 31.88 4.80
CA ARG A 344 26.64 31.10 4.43
C ARG A 344 27.63 30.87 5.57
N GLY A 345 27.65 31.75 6.58
CA GLY A 345 28.52 31.62 7.76
C GLY A 345 28.00 30.65 8.84
N ARG A 346 26.77 30.13 8.70
CA ARG A 346 26.19 29.17 9.64
C ARG A 346 26.70 27.76 9.35
N HIS A 347 26.91 26.98 10.40
CA HIS A 347 27.26 25.57 10.31
C HIS A 347 26.12 24.76 9.72
N MET A 348 24.90 25.02 10.20
CA MET A 348 23.70 24.27 9.87
C MET A 348 22.57 25.23 9.50
N VAL A 349 21.94 24.98 8.36
CA VAL A 349 20.69 25.64 7.98
C VAL A 349 19.65 24.56 7.70
N LEU A 350 18.55 24.56 8.45
CA LEU A 350 17.46 23.60 8.28
C LEU A 350 16.23 24.29 7.72
N ILE A 351 15.68 23.74 6.66
CA ILE A 351 14.49 24.23 5.98
C ILE A 351 13.33 23.30 6.32
N ASP A 352 12.36 23.81 7.07
CA ASP A 352 11.08 23.15 7.31
C ASP A 352 10.14 23.45 6.15
N THR A 353 9.65 22.42 5.47
CA THR A 353 8.80 22.59 4.30
C THR A 353 7.33 22.40 4.62
N ILE A 354 6.48 23.05 3.82
CA ILE A 354 5.03 22.80 3.88
C ILE A 354 4.74 21.31 3.61
N GLY A 355 3.86 20.74 4.43
CA GLY A 355 3.35 19.39 4.19
C GLY A 355 2.36 19.36 3.05
N MET A 356 2.63 18.54 2.05
CA MET A 356 1.75 18.31 0.90
C MET A 356 1.44 16.83 0.78
N SER A 357 0.28 16.48 0.22
CA SER A 357 0.02 15.09 -0.17
C SER A 357 1.01 14.68 -1.25
N GLN A 358 1.51 13.45 -1.22
CA GLN A 358 2.40 12.91 -2.25
C GLN A 358 1.76 12.83 -3.64
N ARG A 359 0.42 12.97 -3.72
CA ARG A 359 -0.35 13.01 -4.97
C ARG A 359 -0.60 14.43 -5.47
N ASP A 360 -0.19 15.44 -4.70
CA ASP A 360 -0.34 16.83 -5.08
C ASP A 360 0.71 17.20 -6.14
N LYS A 361 0.28 17.88 -7.21
CA LYS A 361 1.18 18.36 -8.26
C LYS A 361 2.17 19.40 -7.74
N ALA A 362 1.80 20.12 -6.67
CA ALA A 362 2.64 21.12 -6.03
C ALA A 362 3.89 20.52 -5.37
N VAL A 363 3.96 19.19 -5.15
CA VAL A 363 5.17 18.54 -4.64
C VAL A 363 6.35 18.76 -5.59
N SER A 364 6.13 18.63 -6.90
CA SER A 364 7.18 18.86 -7.90
C SER A 364 7.64 20.32 -7.92
N GLU A 365 6.72 21.27 -7.73
CA GLU A 365 7.03 22.70 -7.64
C GLU A 365 7.86 23.00 -6.38
N GLN A 366 7.53 22.38 -5.24
CA GLN A 366 8.31 22.49 -4.01
C GLN A 366 9.73 21.92 -4.20
N VAL A 367 9.86 20.75 -4.82
CA VAL A 367 11.18 20.16 -5.11
C VAL A 367 11.98 21.08 -6.04
N ALA A 368 11.37 21.61 -7.11
CA ALA A 368 12.02 22.53 -8.03
C ALA A 368 12.44 23.84 -7.35
N MET A 369 11.61 24.40 -6.47
CA MET A 369 11.93 25.58 -5.67
C MET A 369 13.18 25.37 -4.80
N LEU A 370 13.26 24.23 -4.10
CA LEU A 370 14.39 23.90 -3.22
C LEU A 370 15.68 23.71 -4.04
N MET A 371 15.60 22.98 -5.15
CA MET A 371 16.75 22.73 -6.04
C MET A 371 17.23 24.02 -6.72
N GLY A 372 16.31 24.90 -7.12
CA GLY A 372 16.64 26.19 -7.73
C GLY A 372 17.31 27.15 -6.76
N ALA A 373 17.09 27.02 -5.45
CA ALA A 373 17.60 27.96 -4.45
C ALA A 373 19.10 27.81 -4.14
N GLY A 374 19.72 26.67 -4.47
CA GLY A 374 21.14 26.40 -4.22
C GLY A 374 21.41 24.94 -3.86
N PRO A 375 22.55 24.63 -3.22
CA PRO A 375 22.95 23.26 -2.88
C PRO A 375 22.18 22.72 -1.65
N VAL A 376 20.84 22.66 -1.76
CA VAL A 376 19.96 22.16 -0.71
C VAL A 376 19.87 20.64 -0.81
N ARG A 377 20.24 19.94 0.28
CA ARG A 377 20.06 18.48 0.39
C ARG A 377 18.71 18.18 1.02
N ARG A 378 17.95 17.26 0.44
CA ARG A 378 16.60 16.92 0.91
C ARG A 378 16.64 15.65 1.75
N LEU A 379 15.92 15.63 2.86
CA LEU A 379 15.70 14.43 3.68
C LEU A 379 14.19 14.17 3.73
N VAL A 380 13.77 13.03 3.19
CA VAL A 380 12.36 12.66 3.19
C VAL A 380 11.98 11.95 4.50
N CYS A 381 10.96 12.45 5.19
CA CYS A 381 10.39 11.75 6.33
C CYS A 381 9.46 10.64 5.85
N LEU A 382 9.69 9.43 6.33
CA LEU A 382 8.86 8.25 6.07
C LEU A 382 8.15 7.86 7.37
N ASN A 383 6.82 7.96 7.37
CA ASN A 383 6.00 7.56 8.51
C ASN A 383 6.04 6.03 8.68
N ALA A 384 6.60 5.54 9.78
CA ALA A 384 6.70 4.10 10.03
C ALA A 384 5.33 3.41 10.21
N THR A 385 4.26 4.15 10.50
CA THR A 385 2.90 3.59 10.62
C THR A 385 2.15 3.50 9.30
N SER A 386 2.71 4.06 8.21
CA SER A 386 2.06 4.06 6.90
C SER A 386 2.22 2.71 6.18
N ARG A 387 1.24 2.39 5.34
CA ARG A 387 1.28 1.22 4.45
C ARG A 387 2.39 1.36 3.41
N GLY A 388 2.89 0.22 2.92
CA GLY A 388 3.95 0.16 1.90
C GLY A 388 3.57 0.87 0.59
N ASP A 389 2.32 0.72 0.14
CA ASP A 389 1.78 1.42 -1.05
C ASP A 389 1.88 2.95 -0.93
N THR A 390 1.57 3.48 0.25
CA THR A 390 1.58 4.91 0.54
C THR A 390 3.01 5.42 0.63
N LEU A 391 3.90 4.65 1.27
CA LEU A 391 5.32 4.99 1.36
C LEU A 391 6.03 4.92 0.01
N GLU A 392 5.60 4.02 -0.88
CA GLU A 392 6.06 3.95 -2.27
C GLU A 392 5.70 5.23 -3.04
N ASP A 393 4.45 5.69 -2.95
CA ASP A 393 4.02 6.97 -3.55
C ASP A 393 4.87 8.14 -3.01
N VAL A 394 5.18 8.15 -1.71
CA VAL A 394 6.01 9.18 -1.08
C VAL A 394 7.45 9.16 -1.60
N ALA A 395 8.09 7.98 -1.63
CA ALA A 395 9.46 7.86 -2.12
C ALA A 395 9.58 8.29 -3.59
N ARG A 396 8.57 7.99 -4.40
CA ARG A 396 8.52 8.43 -5.81
C ARG A 396 8.30 9.93 -5.94
N ALA A 397 7.32 10.49 -5.24
CA ALA A 397 6.97 11.91 -5.36
C ALA A 397 8.07 12.85 -4.83
N PHE A 398 8.72 12.48 -3.73
CA PHE A 398 9.81 13.26 -3.13
C PHE A 398 11.20 12.78 -3.57
N GLY A 399 11.27 11.85 -4.53
CA GLY A 399 12.49 11.28 -5.09
C GLY A 399 13.36 12.27 -5.89
N GLY A 400 14.35 11.74 -6.61
CA GLY A 400 15.13 12.49 -7.60
C GLY A 400 16.36 13.23 -7.05
N GLU A 401 16.89 14.14 -7.87
CA GLU A 401 18.17 14.81 -7.65
C GLU A 401 18.18 15.64 -6.35
N GLY A 402 19.28 15.59 -5.60
CA GLY A 402 19.42 16.31 -4.33
C GLY A 402 18.75 15.64 -3.13
N LEU A 403 18.14 14.46 -3.28
CA LEU A 403 17.68 13.66 -2.15
C LEU A 403 18.89 12.98 -1.47
N ALA A 404 19.17 13.37 -0.23
CA ALA A 404 20.29 12.85 0.54
C ALA A 404 19.96 11.57 1.33
N GLY A 405 18.68 11.25 1.48
CA GLY A 405 18.22 10.07 2.21
C GLY A 405 16.87 10.29 2.90
N CYS A 406 16.58 9.46 3.89
CA CYS A 406 15.32 9.47 4.62
C CYS A 406 15.51 9.50 6.14
N ILE A 407 14.41 9.83 6.82
CA ILE A 407 14.28 9.75 8.27
C ILE A 407 13.01 8.95 8.57
N PHE A 408 13.13 7.89 9.37
CA PHE A 408 11.95 7.16 9.85
C PHE A 408 11.34 7.93 11.01
N THR A 409 10.04 8.23 10.92
CA THR A 409 9.30 8.96 11.95
C THR A 409 8.18 8.10 12.53
N LYS A 410 7.72 8.46 13.73
CA LYS A 410 6.64 7.78 14.46
C LYS A 410 6.90 6.29 14.68
N VAL A 411 8.16 5.93 14.93
CA VAL A 411 8.55 4.52 15.13
C VAL A 411 7.99 3.95 16.44
N ASP A 412 7.71 4.82 17.42
CA ASP A 412 7.02 4.51 18.68
C ASP A 412 5.56 4.10 18.49
N GLU A 413 4.89 4.62 17.46
CA GLU A 413 3.50 4.28 17.14
C GLU A 413 3.40 3.05 16.22
N ALA A 414 4.53 2.61 15.63
CA ALA A 414 4.55 1.58 14.62
C ALA A 414 4.60 0.16 15.21
N ALA A 415 3.62 -0.66 14.84
CA ALA A 415 3.62 -2.09 15.17
C ALA A 415 4.77 -2.86 14.47
N THR A 416 5.12 -2.43 13.26
CA THR A 416 6.23 -2.93 12.44
C THR A 416 6.78 -1.76 11.64
N ILE A 417 8.08 -1.80 11.34
CA ILE A 417 8.73 -0.80 10.47
C ILE A 417 9.10 -1.37 9.09
N ALA A 418 8.69 -2.61 8.79
CA ALA A 418 9.15 -3.33 7.60
C ALA A 418 8.78 -2.60 6.29
N ALA A 419 7.60 -1.99 6.21
CA ALA A 419 7.17 -1.25 5.03
C ALA A 419 8.08 -0.02 4.74
N ALA A 420 8.47 0.72 5.78
CA ALA A 420 9.41 1.84 5.65
C ALA A 420 10.82 1.35 5.29
N LEU A 421 11.25 0.23 5.88
CA LEU A 421 12.53 -0.41 5.58
C LEU A 421 12.59 -0.93 4.14
N ASP A 422 11.52 -1.56 3.67
CA ASP A 422 11.34 -2.06 2.31
C ASP A 422 11.52 -0.94 1.28
N VAL A 423 10.80 0.17 1.47
CA VAL A 423 10.89 1.35 0.61
C VAL A 423 12.29 1.95 0.64
N ALA A 424 12.90 2.08 1.82
CA ALA A 424 14.27 2.59 1.93
C ALA A 424 15.28 1.72 1.18
N ILE A 425 15.16 0.39 1.25
CA ILE A 425 16.04 -0.54 0.52
C ILE A 425 15.80 -0.44 -1.00
N ARG A 426 14.55 -0.51 -1.45
CA ARG A 426 14.22 -0.53 -2.89
C ARG A 426 14.57 0.79 -3.59
N HIS A 427 14.40 1.92 -2.91
CA HIS A 427 14.73 3.26 -3.43
C HIS A 427 16.16 3.70 -3.07
N ARG A 428 16.97 2.84 -2.44
CA ARG A 428 18.33 3.14 -1.97
C ARG A 428 18.41 4.44 -1.16
N LEU A 429 17.42 4.63 -0.28
CA LEU A 429 17.37 5.79 0.60
C LEU A 429 18.24 5.51 1.81
N ARG A 430 19.35 6.24 1.92
CA ARG A 430 20.19 6.21 3.10
C ARG A 430 19.40 6.71 4.31
N VAL A 431 19.28 5.90 5.35
CA VAL A 431 18.60 6.29 6.59
C VAL A 431 19.54 7.18 7.40
N HIS A 432 19.12 8.40 7.72
CA HIS A 432 19.90 9.35 8.53
C HIS A 432 19.55 9.29 10.00
N TYR A 433 18.26 9.17 10.32
CA TYR A 433 17.77 9.10 11.69
C TYR A 433 16.50 8.25 11.82
N VAL A 434 16.22 7.89 13.07
CA VAL A 434 14.99 7.27 13.53
C VAL A 434 14.40 8.14 14.63
N ALA A 435 13.16 8.60 14.47
CA ALA A 435 12.42 9.35 15.46
C ALA A 435 11.30 8.49 16.06
N ASN A 436 11.33 8.33 17.38
CA ASN A 436 10.54 7.37 18.17
C ASN A 436 9.83 8.05 19.36
N GLY A 437 9.32 9.25 19.18
CA GLY A 437 8.59 9.96 20.22
C GLY A 437 8.50 11.46 19.97
N GLN A 438 8.03 12.19 20.98
CA GLN A 438 7.71 13.62 20.86
C GLN A 438 8.75 14.54 21.52
N ARG A 439 9.66 14.02 22.35
CA ARG A 439 10.64 14.82 23.09
C ARG A 439 11.72 15.37 22.18
N VAL A 440 12.14 16.60 22.47
CA VAL A 440 13.13 17.35 21.70
C VAL A 440 14.28 17.71 22.64
N PRO A 441 15.54 17.26 22.38
CA PRO A 441 16.04 16.51 21.22
C PRO A 441 16.11 14.97 21.36
N GLU A 442 15.60 14.41 22.47
CA GLU A 442 15.98 13.07 22.93
C GLU A 442 15.48 11.94 22.01
N ASP A 443 14.27 12.07 21.46
CA ASP A 443 13.62 11.02 20.65
C ASP A 443 14.03 11.07 19.17
N LEU A 444 15.31 11.33 18.91
CA LEU A 444 15.95 11.24 17.59
C LEU A 444 17.18 10.36 17.73
N HIS A 445 17.35 9.32 16.93
CA HIS A 445 18.47 8.40 17.09
C HIS A 445 19.18 8.19 15.77
N LEU A 446 20.51 8.03 15.84
CA LEU A 446 21.25 7.49 14.71
C LEU A 446 20.74 6.07 14.42
N PRO A 447 20.64 5.69 13.14
CA PRO A 447 20.12 4.39 12.75
C PRO A 447 21.06 3.27 13.18
N ASN A 448 20.54 2.32 13.95
CA ASN A 448 21.23 1.07 14.22
C ASN A 448 20.68 -0.01 13.28
N ARG A 449 21.52 -0.50 12.36
CA ARG A 449 21.13 -1.50 11.34
C ARG A 449 20.55 -2.77 11.97
N ALA A 450 21.21 -3.33 12.98
CA ALA A 450 20.75 -4.54 13.64
C ALA A 450 19.40 -4.33 14.33
N TRP A 451 19.23 -3.20 15.02
CA TRP A 451 17.97 -2.85 15.66
C TRP A 451 16.84 -2.65 14.64
N LEU A 452 17.10 -1.98 13.51
CA LEU A 452 16.10 -1.76 12.45
C LEU A 452 15.62 -3.08 11.86
N LEU A 453 16.56 -3.99 11.52
CA LEU A 453 16.23 -5.32 11.00
C LEU A 453 15.45 -6.11 12.03
N GLN A 454 15.94 -6.21 13.26
CA GLN A 454 15.25 -6.94 14.32
C GLN A 454 13.85 -6.38 14.57
N ARG A 455 13.68 -5.05 14.55
CA ARG A 455 12.38 -4.40 14.76
C ARG A 455 11.41 -4.65 13.61
N ALA A 456 11.89 -4.75 12.38
CA ALA A 456 11.06 -5.10 11.22
C ALA A 456 10.48 -6.52 11.34
N PHE A 457 11.24 -7.49 11.85
CA PHE A 457 10.79 -8.87 12.06
C PHE A 457 10.06 -9.10 13.41
N ARG A 458 10.28 -8.23 14.42
CA ARG A 458 9.60 -8.35 15.73
C ARG A 458 8.09 -8.16 15.69
N GLY A 459 7.52 -7.64 14.59
CA GLY A 459 6.07 -7.59 14.37
C GLY A 459 5.38 -8.96 14.30
N ALA A 460 6.14 -10.06 14.23
CA ALA A 460 5.68 -11.44 14.10
C ALA A 460 5.64 -12.23 15.45
N GLY A 461 5.58 -11.56 16.60
CA GLY A 461 5.60 -12.20 17.93
C GLY A 461 4.23 -12.61 18.49
N ALA A 462 4.07 -13.93 18.68
CA ALA A 462 3.23 -14.71 19.62
C ALA A 462 1.68 -14.62 19.65
N GLU A 463 1.02 -13.52 19.28
CA GLU A 463 -0.46 -13.41 19.39
C GLU A 463 -1.15 -12.80 18.16
N ARG A 464 -0.61 -13.04 16.96
CA ARG A 464 -1.26 -12.63 15.70
C ARG A 464 -1.78 -13.82 14.93
N VAL A 465 -2.88 -13.59 14.21
CA VAL A 465 -3.37 -14.48 13.15
C VAL A 465 -2.25 -14.58 12.12
N THR A 466 -1.48 -15.68 12.18
CA THR A 466 -0.48 -16.02 11.17
C THR A 466 -1.21 -16.39 9.89
N MET A 467 -0.77 -15.86 8.76
CA MET A 467 -1.22 -16.35 7.47
C MET A 467 -0.77 -17.80 7.34
N ALA A 468 -1.72 -18.66 6.98
CA ALA A 468 -1.35 -20.02 6.60
C ALA A 468 -0.44 -19.95 5.37
N THR A 469 0.50 -20.89 5.24
CA THR A 469 1.47 -20.90 4.12
C THR A 469 0.78 -20.86 2.75
N ASP A 470 -0.43 -21.40 2.65
CA ASP A 470 -1.26 -21.41 1.45
C ASP A 470 -1.87 -20.02 1.14
N GLU A 471 -2.11 -19.19 2.15
CA GLU A 471 -2.59 -17.81 2.00
C GLU A 471 -1.51 -16.90 1.45
N ALA A 472 -0.25 -17.11 1.84
CA ALA A 472 0.89 -16.40 1.26
C ALA A 472 1.03 -16.66 -0.25
N ALA A 473 0.76 -17.90 -0.69
CA ALA A 473 0.73 -18.28 -2.10
C ALA A 473 -0.33 -17.50 -2.89
N LEU A 474 -1.55 -17.45 -2.34
CA LEU A 474 -2.68 -16.72 -2.92
C LEU A 474 -2.42 -15.21 -2.96
N TRP A 475 -1.78 -14.66 -1.92
CA TRP A 475 -1.40 -13.26 -1.87
C TRP A 475 -0.36 -12.90 -2.94
N LEU A 476 0.63 -13.77 -3.15
CA LEU A 476 1.61 -13.62 -4.23
C LEU A 476 0.97 -13.76 -5.62
N ALA A 477 0.06 -14.72 -5.82
CA ALA A 477 -0.66 -14.87 -7.08
C ALA A 477 -1.52 -13.63 -7.41
N ALA A 478 -2.17 -13.03 -6.40
CA ALA A 478 -2.91 -11.78 -6.57
C ALA A 478 -2.00 -10.58 -6.89
N ALA A 479 -0.77 -10.54 -6.36
CA ALA A 479 0.19 -9.47 -6.61
C ALA A 479 0.88 -9.55 -7.99
N VAL A 480 0.80 -10.68 -8.70
CA VAL A 480 1.36 -10.85 -10.06
C VAL A 480 0.39 -10.35 -11.14
N GLY A 481 -0.89 -10.18 -10.83
CA GLY A 481 -1.92 -9.70 -11.75
C GLY A 481 -2.26 -8.21 -11.68
N ALA A 482 -1.56 -7.41 -10.87
CA ALA A 482 -1.83 -5.99 -10.62
C ALA A 482 -0.80 -5.04 -11.23
#